data_AF-A0A8S2R6C8-F1
#
_entry.id   AF-A0A8S2R6C8-F1
#
_cell.length_a   1.000
_cell.length_b   1.000
_cell.length_c   1.000
_cell.angle_alpha   90.00
_cell.angle_beta   90.00
_cell.angle_gamma   90.00
#
_symmetry.space_group_name_H-M   'P 1'
#
loop_
_entity.id
_entity.type
_entity.pdbx_description
1 polymer ?
#
loop_
_entity_poly.entity_id
_entity_poly.type
_entity_poly.pdbx_seq_one_letter_code
_entity_poly.pdbx_strand_id
1 'polypeptide(L)'
;MARKSMKYGNTLGIINQFDFNSVYCEELSDRQFASSQQEFLIKSQLPLNVIDDIEVICQNVAAVECLSYMLEDNNPFKDKIKVDERMYHGRNPKFLIVENPKSLKISIQQEKKDGKIILKYFNKNDADNVKSEVAILVPETMTVSIDIKSINYAIFYAHNGHIWLIATNHKHPKFTLPHVRQLLEDYLDNITAMDPAYILDILKEHPVLQYLYEQAGQNGHTLTVMEMFKQHCDIQSNIVSKSFYILLALHAVGLPEAKLANKEQDHQRFTLKIVAEVCDIIPLSNSVLQQIKKFIDSDHIRNLVYAYSGPSATNLTSIIQTMWADYNQQFNLL
;
A
#
# COMPACT_ATOMS: atom_id res chain seq x y z
N MET A 1 25.47 22.90 1.73
CA MET A 1 26.87 22.96 2.25
C MET A 1 26.79 22.94 3.77
N ALA A 2 27.38 21.94 4.41
CA ALA A 2 27.38 21.75 5.86
C ALA A 2 27.96 22.98 6.59
N ARG A 3 27.28 23.49 7.62
CA ARG A 3 27.78 24.62 8.45
C ARG A 3 28.38 24.09 9.76
N LYS A 4 29.37 24.81 10.30
CA LYS A 4 30.08 24.47 11.55
C LYS A 4 29.15 24.34 12.78
N SER A 5 27.92 24.86 12.71
CA SER A 5 26.89 24.80 13.76
C SER A 5 25.89 23.65 13.59
N MET A 6 25.94 22.91 12.49
CA MET A 6 25.03 21.78 12.24
C MET A 6 25.49 20.59 13.09
N LYS A 7 24.60 20.12 13.98
CA LYS A 7 24.85 18.92 14.78
C LYS A 7 24.44 17.70 13.95
N TYR A 8 25.39 16.82 13.66
CA TYR A 8 25.17 15.53 13.02
C TYR A 8 25.14 14.44 14.10
N GLY A 9 24.19 13.50 14.02
CA GLY A 9 24.09 12.41 15.01
C GLY A 9 22.76 11.66 14.97
N ASN A 10 22.70 10.53 15.65
CA ASN A 10 21.54 9.63 15.70
C ASN A 10 20.56 9.90 16.86
N THR A 11 20.60 11.11 17.45
CA THR A 11 19.76 11.41 18.64
C THR A 11 18.28 11.53 18.27
N LEU A 12 17.39 11.20 19.21
CA LEU A 12 15.93 11.29 19.00
C LEU A 12 15.48 12.69 18.56
N GLY A 13 16.13 13.75 19.07
CA GLY A 13 15.85 15.12 18.66
C GLY A 13 16.21 15.42 17.20
N ILE A 14 17.24 14.76 16.65
CA ILE A 14 17.61 14.87 15.23
C ILE A 14 16.64 14.05 14.38
N ILE A 15 16.32 12.82 14.80
CA ILE A 15 15.36 11.93 14.10
C ILE A 15 13.96 12.56 14.05
N ASN A 16 13.49 13.19 15.11
CA ASN A 16 12.17 13.84 15.14
C ASN A 16 12.09 15.13 14.31
N GLN A 17 13.24 15.75 14.02
CA GLN A 17 13.34 16.89 13.10
C GLN A 17 13.56 16.43 11.65
N PHE A 18 13.71 15.12 11.44
CA PHE A 18 14.00 14.52 10.16
C PHE A 18 12.72 14.30 9.36
N ASP A 19 12.68 14.87 8.17
CA ASP A 19 11.53 14.80 7.28
C ASP A 19 11.68 13.61 6.32
N PHE A 20 11.41 12.41 6.82
CA PHE A 20 11.52 11.15 6.06
C PHE A 20 10.69 11.17 4.76
N ASN A 21 9.52 11.82 4.78
CA ASN A 21 8.64 11.91 3.61
C ASN A 21 9.29 12.71 2.47
N SER A 22 10.03 13.76 2.82
CA SER A 22 10.77 14.58 1.87
C SER A 22 12.05 13.93 1.33
N VAL A 23 12.69 13.02 2.09
CA VAL A 23 13.93 12.36 1.68
C VAL A 23 13.74 11.46 0.47
N TYR A 24 12.53 10.97 0.20
CA TYR A 24 12.22 10.09 -0.94
C TYR A 24 11.51 10.80 -2.11
N CYS A 25 11.39 12.13 -2.07
CA CYS A 25 10.80 12.92 -3.15
C CYS A 25 11.84 13.30 -4.23
N GLU A 26 11.45 13.23 -5.50
CA GLU A 26 12.33 13.56 -6.64
C GLU A 26 12.57 15.07 -6.82
N GLU A 27 11.67 15.91 -6.28
CA GLU A 27 11.79 17.36 -6.31
C GLU A 27 12.30 17.87 -4.96
N LEU A 28 13.51 18.43 -4.94
CA LEU A 28 14.15 18.96 -3.73
C LEU A 28 13.99 20.49 -3.66
N SER A 29 13.37 20.98 -2.59
CA SER A 29 13.42 22.37 -2.13
C SER A 29 14.65 22.62 -1.25
N ASP A 30 14.99 23.90 -1.01
CA ASP A 30 16.14 24.30 -0.19
C ASP A 30 16.12 23.72 1.23
N ARG A 31 14.91 23.53 1.81
CA ARG A 31 14.73 22.87 3.12
C ARG A 31 15.12 21.39 3.05
N GLN A 32 14.81 20.72 1.95
CA GLN A 32 15.00 19.28 1.74
C GLN A 32 16.47 18.95 1.43
N PHE A 33 17.19 19.85 0.75
CA PHE A 33 18.63 19.75 0.53
C PHE A 33 19.45 19.78 1.83
N ALA A 34 18.94 20.43 2.88
CA ALA A 34 19.58 20.47 4.19
C ALA A 34 19.37 19.16 4.97
N SER A 35 18.20 18.51 4.82
CA SER A 35 17.86 17.23 5.47
C SER A 35 18.47 16.02 4.76
N SER A 36 18.61 16.07 3.44
CA SER A 36 19.30 15.04 2.62
C SER A 36 20.81 14.97 2.86
N GLN A 37 21.38 15.85 3.70
CA GLN A 37 22.79 15.79 4.07
C GLN A 37 23.11 14.69 5.11
N GLN A 38 22.10 13.99 5.63
CA GLN A 38 22.28 12.85 6.55
C GLN A 38 21.94 11.48 5.96
N GLU A 39 21.18 11.41 4.87
CA GLU A 39 20.98 10.19 4.07
C GLU A 39 20.93 10.59 2.59
N PHE A 40 21.77 9.96 1.76
CA PHE A 40 21.75 10.17 0.32
C PHE A 40 20.52 9.49 -0.27
N LEU A 41 19.70 10.25 -1.00
CA LEU A 41 18.69 9.73 -1.93
C LEU A 41 19.44 8.98 -3.06
N ILE A 42 19.72 7.68 -2.87
CA ILE A 42 20.34 6.83 -3.88
C ILE A 42 19.25 6.02 -4.54
N LYS A 43 18.55 6.62 -5.50
CA LYS A 43 17.66 5.85 -6.38
C LYS A 43 18.05 5.89 -7.85
N SER A 44 18.84 6.88 -8.27
CA SER A 44 19.17 7.07 -9.69
C SER A 44 20.59 7.60 -10.00
N GLN A 45 21.41 7.94 -9.00
CA GLN A 45 22.69 8.63 -9.25
C GLN A 45 23.95 7.98 -8.65
N LEU A 46 23.83 6.89 -7.89
CA LEU A 46 25.00 6.14 -7.41
C LEU A 46 24.96 4.71 -7.95
N PRO A 47 25.81 4.36 -8.91
CA PRO A 47 25.94 2.98 -9.35
C PRO A 47 26.59 2.18 -8.21
N LEU A 48 25.79 1.49 -7.39
CA LEU A 48 26.33 0.68 -6.28
C LEU A 48 27.27 -0.43 -6.78
N ASN A 49 27.17 -0.80 -8.06
CA ASN A 49 28.08 -1.73 -8.73
C ASN A 49 29.49 -1.18 -8.97
N VAL A 50 29.74 0.14 -8.84
CA VAL A 50 31.09 0.71 -8.96
C VAL A 50 31.77 0.97 -7.61
N ILE A 51 31.10 0.63 -6.50
CA ILE A 51 31.65 0.81 -5.16
C ILE A 51 32.02 -0.57 -4.62
N ASP A 52 33.33 -0.80 -4.54
CA ASP A 52 33.87 -2.09 -4.12
C ASP A 52 33.60 -2.34 -2.62
N ASP A 53 33.66 -1.29 -1.81
CA ASP A 53 33.54 -1.33 -0.34
C ASP A 53 32.13 -0.91 0.12
N ILE A 54 31.13 -1.74 -0.20
CA ILE A 54 29.77 -1.60 0.33
C ILE A 54 29.55 -2.69 1.37
N GLU A 55 28.98 -2.30 2.50
CA GLU A 55 28.44 -3.21 3.50
C GLU A 55 26.95 -2.92 3.69
N VAL A 56 26.15 -3.98 3.73
CA VAL A 56 24.74 -3.91 4.11
C VAL A 56 24.64 -4.35 5.55
N ILE A 57 24.49 -3.39 6.46
CA ILE A 57 24.37 -3.69 7.88
C ILE A 57 22.92 -4.05 8.19
N CYS A 58 22.71 -5.22 8.81
CA CYS A 58 21.45 -5.69 9.36
C CYS A 58 21.50 -5.67 10.89
N GLN A 59 20.33 -5.52 11.51
CA GLN A 59 20.24 -5.46 12.97
C GLN A 59 20.59 -6.80 13.63
N ASN A 60 20.14 -7.93 13.10
CA ASN A 60 20.35 -9.25 13.70
C ASN A 60 20.32 -10.34 12.63
N VAL A 61 20.59 -11.58 13.03
CA VAL A 61 20.63 -12.75 12.13
C VAL A 61 19.30 -12.97 11.42
N ALA A 62 18.16 -12.82 12.12
CA ALA A 62 16.85 -12.98 11.51
C ALA A 62 16.58 -11.94 10.39
N ALA A 63 17.06 -10.70 10.56
CA ALA A 63 16.99 -9.68 9.53
C ALA A 63 17.88 -10.02 8.32
N VAL A 64 19.07 -10.62 8.54
CA VAL A 64 19.92 -11.12 7.47
C VAL A 64 19.23 -12.23 6.68
N GLU A 65 18.61 -13.19 7.37
CA GLU A 65 17.86 -14.28 6.75
C GLU A 65 16.68 -13.74 5.92
N CYS A 66 15.89 -12.84 6.50
CA CYS A 66 14.77 -12.18 5.83
C CYS A 66 15.23 -11.46 4.55
N LEU A 67 16.28 -10.64 4.63
CA LEU A 67 16.84 -9.96 3.46
C LEU A 67 17.38 -10.96 2.43
N SER A 68 18.03 -12.03 2.87
CA SER A 68 18.58 -13.07 2.00
C SER A 68 17.48 -13.81 1.21
N TYR A 69 16.29 -13.99 1.79
CA TYR A 69 15.12 -14.54 1.11
C TYR A 69 14.48 -13.59 0.09
N MET A 70 14.66 -12.28 0.26
CA MET A 70 14.19 -11.27 -0.70
C MET A 70 15.13 -11.14 -1.90
N LEU A 71 16.44 -11.28 -1.67
CA LEU A 71 17.46 -11.18 -2.72
C LEU A 71 17.54 -12.44 -3.56
N GLU A 72 17.71 -12.28 -4.88
CA GLU A 72 17.97 -13.39 -5.81
C GLU A 72 19.25 -14.15 -5.43
N ASP A 73 19.33 -15.44 -5.77
CA ASP A 73 20.45 -16.32 -5.39
C ASP A 73 21.82 -15.77 -5.83
N ASN A 74 21.89 -15.06 -6.96
CA ASN A 74 23.13 -14.48 -7.50
C ASN A 74 23.30 -12.98 -7.21
N ASN A 75 22.60 -12.43 -6.21
CA ASN A 75 22.67 -11.00 -5.93
C ASN A 75 24.05 -10.61 -5.34
N PRO A 76 24.77 -9.64 -5.92
CA PRO A 76 26.16 -9.28 -5.55
C PRO A 76 26.28 -8.56 -4.21
N PHE A 77 25.17 -8.35 -3.50
CA PHE A 77 25.18 -7.78 -2.15
C PHE A 77 25.03 -8.85 -1.06
N LYS A 78 24.77 -10.12 -1.38
CA LYS A 78 24.53 -11.18 -0.37
C LYS A 78 25.72 -11.41 0.55
N ASP A 79 26.93 -11.42 -0.01
CA ASP A 79 28.19 -11.55 0.71
C ASP A 79 28.61 -10.27 1.45
N LYS A 80 27.96 -9.14 1.14
CA LYS A 80 28.16 -7.84 1.77
C LYS A 80 27.26 -7.60 2.98
N ILE A 81 26.34 -8.52 3.29
CA ILE A 81 25.43 -8.40 4.43
C ILE A 81 26.16 -8.77 5.73
N LYS A 82 26.14 -7.87 6.72
CA LYS A 82 26.75 -8.07 8.04
C LYS A 82 25.76 -7.76 9.15
N VAL A 83 25.96 -8.34 10.33
CA VAL A 83 25.19 -8.00 11.53
C VAL A 83 25.97 -7.00 12.37
N ASP A 84 25.41 -5.80 12.60
CA ASP A 84 25.91 -4.86 13.60
C ASP A 84 24.75 -4.10 14.26
N GLU A 85 24.35 -4.54 15.46
CA GLU A 85 23.27 -3.93 16.25
C GLU A 85 23.54 -2.47 16.63
N ARG A 86 24.82 -2.06 16.71
CA ARG A 86 25.21 -0.73 17.22
C ARG A 86 24.85 0.39 16.24
N MET A 87 24.66 0.04 14.96
CA MET A 87 24.26 0.99 13.91
C MET A 87 22.79 1.39 14.02
N TYR A 88 21.97 0.69 14.82
CA TYR A 88 20.55 0.95 14.98
C TYR A 88 20.23 1.67 16.30
N HIS A 89 19.80 2.93 16.22
CA HIS A 89 19.43 3.73 17.38
C HIS A 89 18.11 3.28 18.04
N GLY A 90 17.96 3.51 19.35
CA GLY A 90 16.65 3.56 20.02
C GLY A 90 15.86 2.26 20.16
N ARG A 91 16.41 1.11 19.75
CA ARG A 91 15.69 -0.17 19.73
C ARG A 91 14.38 -0.07 18.90
N ASN A 92 14.45 0.42 17.65
CA ASN A 92 13.37 0.32 16.64
C ASN A 92 12.51 -0.92 16.87
N PRO A 93 11.17 -0.85 16.74
CA PRO A 93 10.24 -1.87 17.24
C PRO A 93 10.77 -3.28 16.97
N LYS A 94 11.33 -3.89 18.02
CA LYS A 94 11.94 -5.21 17.92
C LYS A 94 10.80 -6.20 17.95
N PHE A 95 10.42 -6.69 16.79
CA PHE A 95 9.59 -7.88 16.70
C PHE A 95 10.40 -9.05 17.26
N LEU A 96 9.89 -9.65 18.32
CA LEU A 96 10.39 -10.93 18.83
C LEU A 96 9.59 -12.03 18.15
N ILE A 97 10.28 -12.82 17.34
CA ILE A 97 9.72 -13.95 16.62
C ILE A 97 10.35 -15.21 17.21
N VAL A 98 9.52 -16.04 17.83
CA VAL A 98 9.95 -17.31 18.42
C VAL A 98 9.28 -18.43 17.65
N GLU A 99 10.10 -19.15 16.89
CA GLU A 99 9.70 -20.36 16.20
C GLU A 99 9.87 -21.57 17.11
N ASN A 100 8.78 -22.26 17.41
CA ASN A 100 8.80 -23.60 17.98
C ASN A 100 8.30 -24.59 16.93
N PRO A 101 8.64 -25.89 17.02
CA PRO A 101 8.22 -26.87 16.01
C PRO A 101 6.71 -26.90 15.72
N LYS A 102 5.87 -26.50 16.67
CA LYS A 102 4.40 -26.50 16.55
C LYS A 102 3.75 -25.15 16.84
N SER A 103 4.52 -24.06 16.94
CA SER A 103 3.95 -22.74 17.14
C SER A 103 4.85 -21.62 16.67
N LEU A 104 4.22 -20.55 16.18
CA LEU A 104 4.86 -19.28 15.86
C LEU A 104 4.38 -18.24 16.86
N LYS A 105 5.29 -17.66 17.65
CA LYS A 105 4.98 -16.52 18.52
C LYS A 105 5.61 -15.26 17.98
N ILE A 106 4.82 -14.20 17.86
CA ILE A 106 5.26 -12.88 17.37
C ILE A 106 4.88 -11.86 18.43
N SER A 107 5.80 -11.03 18.90
CA SER A 107 5.49 -9.98 19.88
C SER A 107 6.27 -8.70 19.62
N ILE A 108 5.67 -7.54 19.89
CA ILE A 108 6.31 -6.23 19.73
C ILE A 108 6.88 -5.80 21.08
N GLN A 109 8.19 -5.52 21.16
CA GLN A 109 8.88 -5.25 22.42
C GLN A 109 8.82 -3.78 22.92
N GLN A 110 8.14 -2.85 22.23
CA GLN A 110 8.08 -1.43 22.60
C GLN A 110 6.65 -0.87 22.64
N GLU A 111 6.49 0.29 23.31
CA GLU A 111 5.22 0.96 23.54
C GLU A 111 4.38 1.15 22.27
N LYS A 112 3.11 0.79 22.44
CA LYS A 112 1.92 0.99 21.59
C LYS A 112 2.16 1.85 20.35
N LYS A 113 2.35 1.19 19.22
CA LYS A 113 2.01 1.74 17.92
C LYS A 113 0.73 1.08 17.43
N ASP A 114 -0.19 1.86 16.88
CA ASP A 114 -1.49 1.43 16.36
C ASP A 114 -1.36 0.65 15.03
N GLY A 115 -0.41 -0.26 14.95
CA GLY A 115 -0.17 -1.10 13.78
C GLY A 115 -0.76 -2.50 13.93
N LYS A 116 -0.87 -3.19 12.80
CA LYS A 116 -1.40 -4.55 12.69
C LYS A 116 -0.29 -5.52 12.30
N ILE A 117 -0.21 -6.65 12.99
CA ILE A 117 0.62 -7.78 12.56
C ILE A 117 -0.23 -8.63 11.62
N ILE A 118 0.31 -8.93 10.44
CA ILE A 118 -0.34 -9.76 9.42
C ILE A 118 0.55 -10.97 9.18
N LEU A 119 0.11 -12.15 9.62
CA LEU A 119 0.78 -13.41 9.33
C LEU A 119 0.10 -14.05 8.11
N LYS A 120 0.90 -14.40 7.10
CA LYS A 120 0.50 -15.26 5.99
C LYS A 120 1.29 -16.56 6.07
N TYR A 121 0.61 -17.70 5.92
CA TYR A 121 1.27 -18.99 5.77
C TYR A 121 0.55 -19.91 4.79
N PHE A 122 1.29 -20.87 4.26
CA PHE A 122 0.81 -21.90 3.33
C PHE A 122 1.72 -23.13 3.42
N ASN A 123 1.22 -24.28 2.99
CA ASN A 123 1.95 -25.55 3.06
C ASN A 123 3.11 -25.56 2.06
N LYS A 124 4.30 -26.03 2.47
CA LYS A 124 5.49 -26.13 1.60
C LYS A 124 5.26 -27.00 0.38
N ASN A 125 4.43 -28.03 0.52
CA ASN A 125 4.13 -28.96 -0.57
C ASN A 125 3.05 -28.43 -1.52
N ASP A 126 2.44 -27.30 -1.20
CA ASP A 126 1.25 -26.77 -1.86
C ASP A 126 1.54 -25.33 -2.30
N ALA A 127 2.69 -25.15 -2.97
CA ALA A 127 3.23 -23.84 -3.37
C ALA A 127 2.24 -23.02 -4.21
N ASP A 128 1.26 -23.68 -4.84
CA ASP A 128 0.25 -23.07 -5.71
C ASP A 128 -1.18 -23.05 -5.10
N ASN A 129 -1.42 -23.63 -3.93
CA ASN A 129 -2.77 -23.67 -3.32
C ASN A 129 -2.97 -22.58 -2.26
N VAL A 130 -3.79 -21.62 -2.67
CA VAL A 130 -4.12 -20.31 -2.10
C VAL A 130 -4.97 -20.38 -0.81
N LYS A 131 -4.76 -21.38 0.06
CA LYS A 131 -5.28 -21.30 1.44
C LYS A 131 -4.27 -20.54 2.30
N SER A 132 -4.05 -19.28 1.95
CA SER A 132 -3.34 -18.34 2.81
C SER A 132 -4.27 -18.02 3.97
N GLU A 133 -4.05 -18.64 5.13
CA GLU A 133 -4.71 -18.15 6.34
C GLU A 133 -4.02 -16.84 6.73
N VAL A 134 -4.83 -15.79 6.84
CA VAL A 134 -4.37 -14.44 7.21
C VAL A 134 -4.82 -14.20 8.64
N ALA A 135 -3.87 -14.17 9.58
CA ALA A 135 -4.15 -13.74 10.94
C ALA A 135 -3.76 -12.26 11.07
N ILE A 136 -4.74 -11.40 11.35
CA ILE A 136 -4.56 -9.97 11.61
C ILE A 136 -4.67 -9.73 13.12
N LEU A 137 -3.66 -9.12 13.73
CA LEU A 137 -3.67 -8.82 15.17
C LEU A 137 -3.37 -7.37 15.51
N VAL A 138 -3.99 -6.96 16.62
CA VAL A 138 -3.74 -5.73 17.37
C VAL A 138 -3.69 -6.12 18.87
N PRO A 139 -2.73 -5.66 19.71
CA PRO A 139 -1.51 -4.90 19.40
C PRO A 139 -0.16 -5.55 19.81
N GLU A 140 -0.09 -6.60 20.65
CA GLU A 140 1.17 -6.88 21.37
C GLU A 140 1.78 -8.26 21.16
N THR A 141 0.97 -9.32 21.04
CA THR A 141 1.47 -10.69 20.87
C THR A 141 0.50 -11.58 20.08
N MET A 142 1.03 -12.29 19.10
CA MET A 142 0.42 -13.40 18.37
C MET A 142 1.01 -14.71 18.86
N THR A 143 0.19 -15.75 19.01
CA THR A 143 0.68 -17.14 19.02
C THR A 143 -0.22 -17.95 18.13
N VAL A 144 0.33 -18.53 17.07
CA VAL A 144 -0.39 -19.41 16.15
C VAL A 144 0.14 -20.83 16.33
N SER A 145 -0.77 -21.76 16.58
CA SER A 145 -0.46 -23.19 16.69
C SER A 145 -0.34 -23.79 15.29
N ILE A 146 0.87 -23.86 14.77
CA ILE A 146 1.14 -24.33 13.41
C ILE A 146 2.46 -25.09 13.34
N ASP A 147 2.50 -26.14 12.51
CA ASP A 147 3.73 -26.90 12.28
C ASP A 147 4.68 -26.13 11.35
N ILE A 148 5.67 -25.46 11.95
CA ILE A 148 6.62 -24.59 11.25
C ILE A 148 7.41 -25.34 10.17
N LYS A 149 7.64 -26.65 10.37
CA LYS A 149 8.44 -27.44 9.43
C LYS A 149 7.71 -27.68 8.11
N SER A 150 6.39 -27.75 8.12
CA SER A 150 5.56 -28.03 6.94
C SER A 150 5.04 -26.79 6.23
N ILE A 151 5.34 -25.57 6.72
CA ILE A 151 4.82 -24.33 6.14
C ILE A 151 5.91 -23.38 5.64
N ASN A 152 5.53 -22.59 4.64
CA ASN A 152 6.15 -21.30 4.36
C ASN A 152 5.32 -20.20 5.02
N TYR A 153 5.96 -19.15 5.52
CA TYR A 153 5.31 -18.02 6.13
C TYR A 153 5.95 -16.68 5.75
N ALA A 154 5.17 -15.62 5.80
CA ALA A 154 5.61 -14.23 5.73
C ALA A 154 4.84 -13.40 6.77
N ILE A 155 5.56 -12.66 7.60
CA ILE A 155 5.03 -11.77 8.61
C ILE A 155 5.20 -10.34 8.12
N PHE A 156 4.09 -9.63 8.03
CA PHE A 156 4.06 -8.21 7.70
C PHE A 156 3.61 -7.39 8.91
N TYR A 157 4.07 -6.15 8.97
CA TYR A 157 3.54 -5.13 9.85
C TYR A 157 2.90 -4.06 8.98
N ALA A 158 1.66 -3.70 9.28
CA ALA A 158 0.96 -2.62 8.62
C ALA A 158 0.72 -1.46 9.60
N HIS A 159 1.16 -0.25 9.26
CA HIS A 159 0.95 0.94 10.07
C HIS A 159 0.97 2.18 9.17
N ASN A 160 0.00 3.08 9.38
CA ASN A 160 -0.16 4.33 8.61
C ASN A 160 -0.10 4.14 7.09
N GLY A 161 -0.82 3.13 6.57
CA GLY A 161 -0.87 2.88 5.13
C GLY A 161 0.40 2.30 4.52
N HIS A 162 1.39 1.94 5.34
CA HIS A 162 2.60 1.26 4.90
C HIS A 162 2.59 -0.18 5.37
N ILE A 163 3.22 -1.04 4.57
CA ILE A 163 3.35 -2.48 4.83
C ILE A 163 4.83 -2.83 4.75
N TRP A 164 5.37 -3.39 5.84
CA TRP A 164 6.75 -3.84 5.90
C TRP A 164 6.80 -5.34 6.12
N LEU A 165 7.64 -6.03 5.36
CA LEU A 165 8.03 -7.40 5.68
C LEU A 165 8.92 -7.39 6.92
N ILE A 166 8.54 -8.16 7.93
CA ILE A 166 9.28 -8.27 9.19
C ILE A 166 10.11 -9.56 9.22
N ALA A 167 9.53 -10.67 8.79
CA ALA A 167 10.22 -11.95 8.72
C ALA A 167 9.54 -12.89 7.74
N THR A 168 10.31 -13.84 7.23
CA THR A 168 9.82 -14.88 6.34
C THR A 168 10.79 -16.05 6.33
N ASN A 169 10.29 -17.24 6.01
CA ASN A 169 11.10 -18.37 5.56
C ASN A 169 10.82 -18.74 4.09
N HIS A 170 10.14 -17.85 3.35
CA HIS A 170 9.71 -18.04 1.97
C HIS A 170 10.54 -17.16 1.03
N LYS A 171 11.00 -17.73 -0.09
CA LYS A 171 11.69 -16.96 -1.13
C LYS A 171 10.74 -15.97 -1.79
N HIS A 172 11.18 -14.73 -1.99
CA HIS A 172 10.41 -13.67 -2.67
C HIS A 172 8.99 -13.45 -2.12
N PRO A 173 8.85 -13.17 -0.80
CA PRO A 173 7.54 -12.99 -0.19
C PRO A 173 6.81 -11.80 -0.82
N LYS A 174 5.57 -12.01 -1.24
CA LYS A 174 4.68 -10.95 -1.72
C LYS A 174 3.53 -10.72 -0.74
N PHE A 175 3.29 -9.45 -0.45
CA PHE A 175 2.03 -9.07 0.18
C PHE A 175 0.93 -9.18 -0.88
N THR A 176 -0.05 -10.02 -0.60
CA THR A 176 -1.24 -10.23 -1.44
C THR A 176 -2.39 -10.59 -0.51
N LEU A 177 -3.62 -10.27 -0.89
CA LEU A 177 -4.82 -10.63 -0.12
C LEU A 177 -5.83 -11.37 -1.02
N PRO A 178 -5.60 -12.67 -1.29
CA PRO A 178 -6.47 -13.44 -2.19
C PRO A 178 -7.93 -13.50 -1.74
N HIS A 179 -8.20 -13.47 -0.43
CA HIS A 179 -9.56 -13.41 0.10
C HIS A 179 -10.27 -12.10 -0.26
N VAL A 180 -9.58 -10.95 -0.18
CA VAL A 180 -10.14 -9.66 -0.60
C VAL A 180 -10.48 -9.69 -2.08
N ARG A 181 -9.60 -10.27 -2.90
CA ARG A 181 -9.87 -10.48 -4.33
C ARG A 181 -11.12 -11.33 -4.55
N GLN A 182 -11.24 -12.46 -3.85
CA GLN A 182 -12.42 -13.33 -3.95
C GLN A 182 -13.70 -12.60 -3.52
N LEU A 183 -13.67 -11.85 -2.42
CA LEU A 183 -14.80 -11.04 -1.97
C LEU A 183 -15.20 -9.98 -3.01
N LEU A 184 -14.22 -9.36 -3.67
CA LEU A 184 -14.48 -8.44 -4.79
C LEU A 184 -15.04 -9.16 -6.03
N GLU A 185 -14.59 -10.37 -6.34
CA GLU A 185 -15.14 -11.19 -7.43
C GLU A 185 -16.62 -11.51 -7.16
N ASP A 186 -16.90 -12.04 -5.97
CA ASP A 186 -18.25 -12.38 -5.52
C ASP A 186 -19.18 -11.15 -5.50
N TYR A 187 -18.63 -9.99 -5.09
CA TYR A 187 -19.31 -8.70 -5.15
C TYR A 187 -19.64 -8.33 -6.60
N LEU A 188 -18.63 -8.23 -7.47
CA LEU A 188 -18.84 -7.74 -8.82
C LEU A 188 -19.75 -8.66 -9.65
N ASP A 189 -19.80 -9.96 -9.37
CA ASP A 189 -20.70 -10.89 -10.07
C ASP A 189 -22.19 -10.67 -9.78
N ASN A 190 -22.53 -9.97 -8.69
CA ASN A 190 -23.94 -9.74 -8.27
C ASN A 190 -24.28 -8.25 -8.11
N ILE A 191 -23.61 -7.38 -8.85
CA ILE A 191 -23.59 -5.92 -8.63
C ILE A 191 -24.96 -5.21 -8.64
N THR A 192 -25.96 -5.75 -9.35
CA THR A 192 -27.29 -5.13 -9.50
C THR A 192 -28.12 -5.12 -8.21
N ALA A 193 -27.81 -5.99 -7.25
CA ALA A 193 -28.53 -6.09 -5.97
C ALA A 193 -27.76 -5.47 -4.80
N MET A 194 -26.61 -4.84 -5.06
CA MET A 194 -25.58 -4.66 -4.04
C MET A 194 -25.47 -3.27 -3.44
N ASP A 195 -24.90 -3.23 -2.25
CA ASP A 195 -24.67 -2.05 -1.42
C ASP A 195 -23.29 -1.42 -1.73
N PRO A 196 -23.23 -0.15 -2.16
CA PRO A 196 -21.99 0.61 -2.28
C PRO A 196 -21.12 0.67 -1.02
N ALA A 197 -21.70 0.57 0.18
CA ALA A 197 -20.92 0.51 1.42
C ALA A 197 -20.10 -0.78 1.50
N TYR A 198 -20.67 -1.89 1.03
CA TYR A 198 -20.05 -3.20 1.17
C TYR A 198 -18.75 -3.35 0.34
N ILE A 199 -18.69 -2.79 -0.87
CA ILE A 199 -17.43 -2.77 -1.65
C ILE A 199 -16.34 -1.93 -0.98
N LEU A 200 -16.71 -0.81 -0.34
CA LEU A 200 -15.74 -0.02 0.42
C LEU A 200 -15.23 -0.80 1.64
N ASP A 201 -16.09 -1.58 2.29
CA ASP A 201 -15.69 -2.40 3.42
C ASP A 201 -14.75 -3.54 2.99
N ILE A 202 -15.02 -4.20 1.85
CA ILE A 202 -14.10 -5.18 1.26
C ILE A 202 -12.74 -4.52 0.94
N LEU A 203 -12.73 -3.35 0.30
CA LEU A 203 -11.49 -2.64 -0.03
C LEU A 203 -10.70 -2.21 1.22
N LYS A 204 -11.39 -1.85 2.32
CA LYS A 204 -10.76 -1.51 3.60
C LYS A 204 -10.17 -2.72 4.33
N GLU A 205 -10.38 -3.95 3.87
CA GLU A 205 -9.57 -5.08 4.38
C GLU A 205 -8.10 -4.96 3.93
N HIS A 206 -7.83 -4.22 2.85
CA HIS A 206 -6.45 -3.87 2.46
C HIS A 206 -5.89 -2.75 3.35
N PRO A 207 -4.78 -2.96 4.09
CA PRO A 207 -4.30 -1.99 5.09
C PRO A 207 -3.97 -0.60 4.53
N VAL A 208 -3.46 -0.53 3.30
CA VAL A 208 -3.19 0.75 2.61
C VAL A 208 -4.49 1.51 2.37
N LEU A 209 -5.50 0.84 1.82
CA LEU A 209 -6.78 1.46 1.49
C LEU A 209 -7.54 1.83 2.76
N GLN A 210 -7.52 0.97 3.79
CA GLN A 210 -8.07 1.28 5.11
C GLN A 210 -7.57 2.62 5.62
N TYR A 211 -6.25 2.77 5.70
CA TYR A 211 -5.63 3.99 6.21
C TYR A 211 -6.04 5.21 5.38
N LEU A 212 -6.00 5.10 4.05
CA LEU A 212 -6.33 6.22 3.17
C LEU A 212 -7.81 6.63 3.31
N TYR A 213 -8.74 5.68 3.37
CA TYR A 213 -10.15 5.98 3.60
C TYR A 213 -10.41 6.62 4.98
N GLU A 214 -9.68 6.18 6.02
CA GLU A 214 -9.76 6.76 7.37
C GLU A 214 -9.20 8.21 7.39
N GLN A 215 -8.05 8.46 6.76
CA GLN A 215 -7.42 9.79 6.70
C GLN A 215 -8.24 10.79 5.88
N ALA A 216 -8.88 10.32 4.82
CA ALA A 216 -9.63 11.21 3.94
C ALA A 216 -10.87 11.79 4.63
N GLY A 217 -11.44 11.11 5.63
CA GLY A 217 -12.82 11.35 6.06
C GLY A 217 -13.84 11.16 4.92
N GLN A 218 -13.40 10.57 3.80
CA GLN A 218 -14.12 10.52 2.51
C GLN A 218 -14.93 9.25 2.30
N ASN A 219 -15.11 8.44 3.34
CA ASN A 219 -16.12 7.39 3.33
C ASN A 219 -17.48 7.96 2.90
N GLY A 220 -17.84 9.15 3.41
CA GLY A 220 -19.10 9.81 3.03
C GLY A 220 -19.17 10.25 1.57
N HIS A 221 -18.13 10.89 1.04
CA HIS A 221 -18.14 11.41 -0.34
C HIS A 221 -18.13 10.27 -1.37
N THR A 222 -17.21 9.32 -1.23
CA THR A 222 -17.10 8.18 -2.16
C THR A 222 -18.38 7.37 -2.16
N LEU A 223 -18.95 7.08 -0.98
CA LEU A 223 -20.23 6.39 -0.85
C LEU A 223 -21.37 7.17 -1.52
N THR A 224 -21.43 8.49 -1.32
CA THR A 224 -22.48 9.33 -1.94
C THR A 224 -22.40 9.28 -3.47
N VAL A 225 -21.21 9.35 -4.05
CA VAL A 225 -21.03 9.27 -5.51
C VAL A 225 -21.47 7.89 -6.03
N MET A 226 -21.13 6.81 -5.33
CA MET A 226 -21.52 5.46 -5.72
C MET A 226 -23.02 5.20 -5.56
N GLU A 227 -23.66 5.74 -4.53
CA GLU A 227 -25.12 5.68 -4.35
C GLU A 227 -25.86 6.46 -5.43
N MET A 228 -25.35 7.64 -5.80
CA MET A 228 -25.92 8.42 -6.89
C MET A 228 -25.78 7.69 -8.24
N PHE A 229 -24.64 7.02 -8.47
CA PHE A 229 -24.47 6.14 -9.63
C PHE A 229 -25.50 5.00 -9.62
N LYS A 230 -25.70 4.37 -8.47
CA LYS A 230 -26.72 3.32 -8.28
C LYS A 230 -28.13 3.76 -8.61
N GLN A 231 -28.50 4.97 -8.20
CA GLN A 231 -29.86 5.49 -8.34
C GLN A 231 -30.17 6.01 -9.75
N HIS A 232 -29.16 6.50 -10.48
CA HIS A 232 -29.38 7.32 -11.66
C HIS A 232 -28.77 6.78 -12.96
N CYS A 233 -28.00 5.70 -12.90
CA CYS A 233 -27.43 5.05 -14.08
C CYS A 233 -27.99 3.64 -14.23
N ASP A 234 -28.23 3.22 -15.47
CA ASP A 234 -28.68 1.86 -15.76
C ASP A 234 -27.53 0.88 -15.55
N ILE A 235 -27.55 0.20 -14.40
CA ILE A 235 -26.51 -0.76 -14.01
C ILE A 235 -26.84 -2.12 -14.58
N GLN A 236 -25.95 -2.62 -15.41
CA GLN A 236 -26.01 -3.98 -15.93
C GLN A 236 -24.95 -4.83 -15.24
N SER A 237 -25.19 -6.14 -15.11
CA SER A 237 -24.14 -7.07 -14.64
C SER A 237 -23.14 -7.39 -15.77
N ASN A 238 -22.51 -6.35 -16.32
CA ASN A 238 -21.50 -6.47 -17.37
C ASN A 238 -20.14 -5.93 -16.89
N ILE A 239 -19.07 -6.22 -17.63
CA ILE A 239 -17.71 -5.84 -17.24
C ILE A 239 -17.52 -4.32 -17.10
N VAL A 240 -18.24 -3.53 -17.91
CA VAL A 240 -18.12 -2.07 -17.95
C VAL A 240 -18.71 -1.45 -16.68
N SER A 241 -19.90 -1.88 -16.26
CA SER A 241 -20.51 -1.44 -15.00
C SER A 241 -19.67 -1.88 -13.80
N LYS A 242 -19.17 -3.13 -13.81
CA LYS A 242 -18.28 -3.67 -12.76
C LYS A 242 -17.01 -2.81 -12.61
N SER A 243 -16.34 -2.52 -13.71
CA SER A 243 -15.11 -1.74 -13.71
C SER A 243 -15.32 -0.27 -13.33
N PHE A 244 -16.49 0.30 -13.67
CA PHE A 244 -16.85 1.65 -13.26
C PHE A 244 -17.09 1.76 -11.75
N TYR A 245 -17.71 0.76 -11.11
CA TYR A 245 -17.85 0.74 -9.65
C TYR A 245 -16.50 0.72 -8.92
N ILE A 246 -15.54 -0.07 -9.41
CA ILE A 246 -14.18 -0.10 -8.88
C ILE A 246 -13.49 1.26 -9.09
N LEU A 247 -13.65 1.87 -10.27
CA LEU A 247 -13.16 3.22 -10.54
C LEU A 247 -13.73 4.21 -9.52
N LEU A 248 -15.05 4.22 -9.30
CA LEU A 248 -15.70 5.11 -8.34
C LEU A 248 -15.25 4.85 -6.91
N ALA A 249 -15.03 3.60 -6.50
CA ALA A 249 -14.52 3.31 -5.17
C ALA A 249 -13.11 3.88 -4.95
N LEU A 250 -12.27 3.87 -5.99
CA LEU A 250 -10.85 4.24 -5.90
C LEU A 250 -10.55 5.67 -6.32
N HIS A 251 -11.49 6.39 -6.95
CA HIS A 251 -11.22 7.64 -7.67
C HIS A 251 -10.51 8.74 -6.86
N ALA A 252 -10.75 8.79 -5.55
CA ALA A 252 -10.23 9.82 -4.66
C ALA A 252 -9.25 9.28 -3.60
N VAL A 253 -8.83 8.02 -3.70
CA VAL A 253 -8.03 7.37 -2.65
C VAL A 253 -6.64 8.01 -2.49
N GLY A 254 -6.13 8.71 -3.51
CA GLY A 254 -4.87 9.46 -3.44
C GLY A 254 -4.95 10.84 -2.79
N LEU A 255 -6.14 11.34 -2.45
CA LEU A 255 -6.31 12.68 -1.89
C LEU A 255 -5.57 12.89 -0.55
N PRO A 256 -5.57 11.95 0.42
CA PRO A 256 -4.81 12.10 1.66
C PRO A 256 -3.32 12.30 1.43
N GLU A 257 -2.71 11.49 0.56
CA GLU A 257 -1.28 11.63 0.23
C GLU A 257 -1.00 12.97 -0.46
N ALA A 258 -1.89 13.39 -1.38
CA ALA A 258 -1.77 14.67 -2.06
C ALA A 258 -1.83 15.86 -1.09
N LYS A 259 -2.70 15.80 -0.08
CA LYS A 259 -2.78 16.81 0.99
C LYS A 259 -1.53 16.84 1.84
N LEU A 260 -1.02 15.67 2.25
CA LEU A 260 0.23 15.56 3.01
C LEU A 260 1.43 16.13 2.23
N ALA A 261 1.44 15.96 0.91
CA ALA A 261 2.46 16.50 0.02
C ALA A 261 2.29 17.99 -0.34
N ASN A 262 1.22 18.65 0.13
CA ASN A 262 0.82 20.01 -0.30
C ASN A 262 0.63 20.13 -1.82
N LYS A 263 0.15 19.06 -2.47
CA LYS A 263 -0.08 18.94 -3.92
C LYS A 263 -1.47 18.39 -4.22
N GLU A 264 -2.51 18.93 -3.59
CA GLU A 264 -3.90 18.45 -3.71
C GLU A 264 -4.40 18.39 -5.17
N GLN A 265 -3.93 19.32 -5.99
CA GLN A 265 -4.18 19.37 -7.43
C GLN A 265 -3.63 18.17 -8.22
N ASP A 266 -2.70 17.41 -7.64
CA ASP A 266 -2.04 16.26 -8.27
C ASP A 266 -2.56 14.92 -7.72
N HIS A 267 -3.70 14.90 -7.01
CA HIS A 267 -4.21 13.68 -6.35
C HIS A 267 -4.44 12.49 -7.29
N GLN A 268 -4.63 12.71 -8.60
CA GLN A 268 -4.71 11.61 -9.57
C GLN A 268 -3.41 10.85 -9.67
N ARG A 269 -2.26 11.53 -9.65
CA ARG A 269 -0.94 10.89 -9.67
C ARG A 269 -0.78 9.95 -8.48
N PHE A 270 -1.20 10.39 -7.30
CA PHE A 270 -1.21 9.57 -6.09
C PHE A 270 -2.20 8.41 -6.21
N THR A 271 -3.41 8.67 -6.71
CA THR A 271 -4.44 7.64 -6.95
C THR A 271 -3.93 6.55 -7.90
N LEU A 272 -3.31 6.92 -9.02
CA LEU A 272 -2.72 5.98 -9.98
C LEU A 272 -1.62 5.11 -9.37
N LYS A 273 -0.77 5.72 -8.53
CA LYS A 273 0.26 5.01 -7.78
C LYS A 273 -0.37 3.97 -6.84
N ILE A 274 -1.37 4.36 -6.06
CA ILE A 274 -2.08 3.46 -5.13
C ILE A 274 -2.79 2.34 -5.90
N VAL A 275 -3.49 2.65 -7.00
CA VAL A 275 -4.14 1.64 -7.87
C VAL A 275 -3.11 0.65 -8.43
N ALA A 276 -1.89 1.08 -8.74
CA ALA A 276 -0.83 0.17 -9.17
C ALA A 276 -0.34 -0.72 -8.03
N GLU A 277 -0.27 -0.21 -6.80
CA GLU A 277 0.14 -0.97 -5.62
C GLU A 277 -0.89 -2.03 -5.20
N VAL A 278 -2.20 -1.74 -5.37
CA VAL A 278 -3.29 -2.66 -4.99
C VAL A 278 -3.91 -3.42 -6.17
N CYS A 279 -3.26 -3.41 -7.34
CA CYS A 279 -3.85 -4.00 -8.54
C CYS A 279 -4.03 -5.52 -8.47
N ASP A 280 -3.28 -6.21 -7.59
CA ASP A 280 -3.34 -7.66 -7.41
C ASP A 280 -4.67 -8.11 -6.79
N ILE A 281 -5.27 -7.28 -5.93
CA ILE A 281 -6.58 -7.56 -5.31
C ILE A 281 -7.76 -7.19 -6.22
N ILE A 282 -7.56 -6.37 -7.26
CA ILE A 282 -8.65 -5.96 -8.15
C ILE A 282 -8.90 -7.06 -9.20
N PRO A 283 -10.10 -7.66 -9.25
CA PRO A 283 -10.37 -8.78 -10.14
C PRO A 283 -10.80 -8.34 -11.55
N LEU A 284 -10.00 -7.47 -12.15
CA LEU A 284 -10.22 -6.97 -13.51
C LEU A 284 -9.04 -7.37 -14.39
N SER A 285 -9.28 -7.55 -15.68
CA SER A 285 -8.19 -7.82 -16.61
C SER A 285 -7.26 -6.60 -16.73
N ASN A 286 -6.00 -6.84 -17.09
CA ASN A 286 -5.03 -5.75 -17.29
C ASN A 286 -5.54 -4.70 -18.29
N SER A 287 -6.25 -5.11 -19.35
CA SER A 287 -6.82 -4.19 -20.34
C SER A 287 -7.84 -3.22 -19.71
N VAL A 288 -8.70 -3.72 -18.83
CA VAL A 288 -9.73 -2.96 -18.11
C VAL A 288 -9.06 -2.03 -17.08
N LEU A 289 -8.06 -2.52 -16.35
CA LEU A 289 -7.29 -1.72 -15.40
C LEU A 289 -6.56 -0.54 -16.09
N GLN A 290 -6.03 -0.75 -17.30
CA GLN A 290 -5.42 0.34 -18.07
C GLN A 290 -6.43 1.40 -18.50
N GLN A 291 -7.69 1.01 -18.77
CA GLN A 291 -8.75 1.97 -19.06
C GLN A 291 -9.14 2.77 -17.83
N ILE A 292 -9.30 2.11 -16.67
CA ILE A 292 -9.52 2.79 -15.38
C ILE A 292 -8.41 3.81 -15.14
N LYS A 293 -7.14 3.43 -15.32
CA LYS A 293 -5.99 4.32 -15.14
C LYS A 293 -6.05 5.52 -16.10
N LYS A 294 -6.35 5.31 -17.39
CA LYS A 294 -6.52 6.41 -18.34
C LYS A 294 -7.64 7.36 -17.94
N PHE A 295 -8.76 6.83 -17.44
CA PHE A 295 -9.88 7.66 -17.00
C PHE A 295 -9.51 8.51 -15.78
N ILE A 296 -8.78 7.94 -14.81
CA ILE A 296 -8.24 8.68 -13.66
C ILE A 296 -7.25 9.75 -14.14
N ASP A 297 -6.30 9.41 -15.00
CA ASP A 297 -5.24 10.30 -15.48
C ASP A 297 -5.78 11.50 -16.30
N SER A 298 -6.88 11.29 -17.03
CA SER A 298 -7.54 12.33 -17.82
C SER A 298 -8.26 13.41 -16.99
N ASP A 299 -8.21 13.31 -15.66
CA ASP A 299 -8.80 14.25 -14.72
C ASP A 299 -10.32 14.47 -14.93
N HIS A 300 -10.97 13.54 -15.65
CA HIS A 300 -12.37 13.67 -16.06
C HIS A 300 -13.31 13.81 -14.86
N ILE A 301 -13.01 13.08 -13.77
CA ILE A 301 -13.82 13.10 -12.55
C ILE A 301 -13.79 14.49 -11.90
N ARG A 302 -12.60 15.10 -11.78
CA ARG A 302 -12.44 16.43 -11.19
C ARG A 302 -13.00 17.52 -12.10
N ASN A 303 -12.75 17.45 -13.40
CA ASN A 303 -13.23 18.42 -14.38
C ASN A 303 -14.76 18.46 -14.40
N LEU A 304 -15.40 17.30 -14.28
CA LEU A 304 -16.86 17.23 -14.15
C LEU A 304 -17.33 17.74 -12.78
N VAL A 305 -16.67 17.39 -11.68
CA VAL A 305 -17.02 17.94 -10.34
C VAL A 305 -16.86 19.48 -10.27
N TYR A 306 -15.83 20.07 -10.88
CA TYR A 306 -15.64 21.53 -10.89
C TYR A 306 -16.55 22.26 -11.87
N ALA A 307 -16.79 21.71 -13.08
CA ALA A 307 -17.72 22.29 -14.05
C ALA A 307 -19.13 22.48 -13.48
N TYR A 308 -19.44 21.72 -12.44
CA TYR A 308 -20.75 21.57 -11.84
C TYR A 308 -20.70 21.82 -10.31
N SER A 309 -19.80 22.70 -9.85
CA SER A 309 -19.73 23.11 -8.43
C SER A 309 -20.63 24.31 -8.07
N GLY A 310 -21.69 24.55 -8.87
CA GLY A 310 -22.82 25.43 -8.53
C GLY A 310 -23.77 24.81 -7.48
N PRO A 311 -24.52 25.63 -6.72
CA PRO A 311 -25.09 25.26 -5.41
C PRO A 311 -26.40 24.42 -5.44
N SER A 312 -26.51 23.39 -6.28
CA SER A 312 -27.67 22.49 -6.27
C SER A 312 -27.31 21.03 -6.52
N ALA A 313 -27.92 20.10 -5.75
CA ALA A 313 -27.78 18.65 -5.90
C ALA A 313 -28.08 18.12 -7.32
N THR A 314 -28.79 18.91 -8.14
CA THR A 314 -29.00 18.70 -9.58
C THR A 314 -27.71 18.49 -10.37
N ASN A 315 -26.56 18.95 -9.85
CA ASN A 315 -25.28 18.82 -10.51
C ASN A 315 -24.66 17.43 -10.42
N LEU A 316 -24.68 16.80 -9.25
CA LEU A 316 -23.94 15.55 -9.03
C LEU A 316 -24.52 14.39 -9.85
N THR A 317 -25.84 14.30 -9.96
CA THR A 317 -26.50 13.31 -10.82
C THR A 317 -26.08 13.46 -12.28
N SER A 318 -26.10 14.70 -12.81
CA SER A 318 -25.70 14.97 -14.21
C SER A 318 -24.23 14.69 -14.48
N ILE A 319 -23.35 15.01 -13.51
CA ILE A 319 -21.92 14.67 -13.54
C ILE A 319 -21.75 13.17 -13.70
N ILE A 320 -22.39 12.38 -12.83
CA ILE A 320 -22.23 10.93 -12.78
C ILE A 320 -22.78 10.27 -14.05
N GLN A 321 -23.92 10.74 -14.56
CA GLN A 321 -24.46 10.27 -15.84
C GLN A 321 -23.55 10.59 -17.02
N THR A 322 -22.94 11.78 -17.04
CA THR A 322 -21.96 12.17 -18.07
C THR A 322 -20.70 11.32 -17.99
N MET A 323 -20.14 11.14 -16.78
CA MET A 323 -19.00 10.24 -16.54
C MET A 323 -19.29 8.82 -17.03
N TRP A 324 -20.47 8.30 -16.72
CA TRP A 324 -20.90 6.97 -17.14
C TRP A 324 -21.02 6.85 -18.67
N ALA A 325 -21.61 7.85 -19.32
CA ALA A 325 -21.72 7.89 -20.78
C ALA A 325 -20.34 7.91 -21.46
N ASP A 326 -19.43 8.78 -21.00
CA ASP A 326 -18.06 8.89 -21.52
C ASP A 326 -17.28 7.59 -21.31
N TYR A 327 -17.41 6.99 -20.13
CA TYR A 327 -16.76 5.72 -19.81
C TYR A 327 -17.25 4.58 -20.72
N ASN A 328 -18.58 4.47 -20.90
CA ASN A 328 -19.16 3.48 -21.82
C ASN A 328 -18.69 3.69 -23.26
N GLN A 329 -18.61 4.94 -23.73
CA GLN A 329 -18.13 5.24 -25.06
C GLN A 329 -16.70 4.76 -25.26
N GLN A 330 -15.82 4.96 -24.27
CA GLN A 330 -14.43 4.48 -24.34
C GLN A 330 -14.33 2.95 -24.37
N PHE A 331 -15.20 2.24 -23.64
CA PHE A 331 -15.24 0.77 -23.64
C PHE A 331 -15.81 0.17 -24.93
N ASN A 332 -16.75 0.85 -25.59
CA ASN A 332 -17.37 0.38 -26.85
C ASN A 332 -16.49 0.62 -28.10
N LEU A 333 -15.34 1.28 -27.95
CA LEU A 333 -14.37 1.51 -29.03
C LEU A 333 -13.30 0.40 -29.12
N LEU A 334 -13.49 -0.71 -28.41
CA LEU A 334 -12.66 -1.92 -28.39
C LEU A 334 -13.48 -3.12 -28.85
#